data_AF-A0A7K0Q0I9-F1
#
_entry.id   AF-A0A7K0Q0I9-F1
#
_cell.length_a   1.000
_cell.length_b   1.000
_cell.length_c   1.000
_cell.angle_alpha   90.00
_cell.angle_beta   90.00
_cell.angle_gamma   90.00
#
_symmetry.space_group_name_H-M   'P 1'
#
loop_
_entity.id
_entity.type
_entity.pdbx_description
1 polymer ?
#
loop_
_entity_poly.entity_id
_entity_poly.type
_entity_poly.pdbx_seq_one_letter_code
_entity_poly.pdbx_strand_id
1 'polypeptide(L)'
;TGALLALRVLRGDRGPADDGEDVDPDAPTDWRAVAVIAVAFVAHALLINVVGWPLAVALMFAAVATTLQGRLTPVAAVRPFLVGLTVGCVVWIIFVKALNVALPGGIVLEFLTSWF
;
A
#
# COMPACT_ATOMS: atom_id res chain seq x y z
N THR A 1 23.61 -5.77 -10.78
CA THR A 1 22.65 -5.91 -11.90
C THR A 1 21.80 -4.65 -12.09
N GLY A 2 21.10 -4.12 -11.09
CA GLY A 2 20.29 -2.89 -11.23
C GLY A 2 21.07 -1.59 -11.51
N ALA A 3 22.22 -1.37 -10.87
CA ALA A 3 23.02 -0.14 -11.07
C ALA A 3 23.58 0.00 -12.51
N LEU A 4 23.92 -1.13 -13.14
CA LEU A 4 24.37 -1.15 -14.53
C LEU A 4 23.23 -0.85 -15.50
N LEU A 5 22.00 -1.29 -15.19
CA LEU A 5 20.81 -0.96 -15.96
C LEU A 5 20.47 0.53 -15.84
N ALA A 6 20.56 1.10 -14.64
CA ALA A 6 20.36 2.54 -14.42
C ALA A 6 21.36 3.38 -15.22
N LEU A 7 22.64 2.99 -15.24
CA LEU A 7 23.67 3.64 -16.06
C LEU A 7 23.41 3.52 -17.57
N ARG A 8 22.81 2.41 -18.03
CA ARG A 8 22.43 2.23 -19.44
C ARG A 8 21.30 3.15 -19.84
N VAL A 9 20.23 3.23 -19.04
CA VAL A 9 19.09 4.13 -19.27
C VAL A 9 19.55 5.60 -19.32
N LEU A 10 20.41 6.02 -18.39
CA LEU A 10 20.99 7.37 -18.39
C LEU A 10 21.86 7.67 -19.61
N ARG A 11 22.47 6.64 -20.22
CA ARG A 11 23.24 6.75 -21.47
C ARG A 11 22.38 6.78 -22.73
N GLY A 12 21.06 6.84 -22.58
CA GLY A 12 20.13 6.89 -23.70
C GLY A 12 19.87 5.52 -24.32
N ASP A 13 20.29 4.44 -23.65
CA ASP A 13 19.89 3.09 -24.02
C ASP A 13 18.37 2.99 -23.78
N ARG A 14 17.63 2.89 -24.88
CA ARG A 14 16.20 2.61 -24.85
C ARG A 14 16.09 1.11 -25.04
N GLY A 15 15.55 0.42 -24.03
CA GLY A 15 15.16 -0.97 -24.21
C GLY A 15 14.24 -1.11 -25.44
N PRO A 16 14.14 -2.31 -26.04
CA PRO A 16 13.12 -2.59 -27.03
C PRO A 16 11.78 -2.03 -26.54
N ALA A 17 10.98 -1.44 -27.43
CA ALA A 17 9.62 -1.06 -27.08
C ALA A 17 8.96 -2.32 -26.53
N ASP A 18 8.67 -2.30 -25.24
CA ASP A 18 8.03 -3.40 -24.54
C ASP A 18 6.65 -3.54 -25.21
N ASP A 19 6.54 -4.52 -26.10
CA ASP A 19 5.25 -4.90 -26.68
C ASP A 19 4.42 -5.31 -25.46
N GLY A 20 3.46 -4.46 -25.09
CA GLY A 20 2.92 -4.40 -23.74
C GLY A 20 2.64 -5.79 -23.20
N GLU A 21 3.38 -6.16 -22.15
CA GLU A 21 3.39 -7.45 -21.45
C GLU A 21 2.00 -8.12 -21.44
N ASP A 22 1.69 -8.88 -22.49
CA ASP A 22 0.53 -9.75 -22.66
C ASP A 22 -0.82 -9.17 -22.17
N VAL A 23 -1.19 -7.98 -22.65
CA VAL A 23 -2.55 -7.46 -22.42
C VAL A 23 -3.52 -8.21 -23.32
N ASP A 24 -4.06 -9.32 -22.83
CA ASP A 24 -5.19 -10.04 -23.46
C ASP A 24 -6.47 -9.20 -23.30
N PRO A 25 -6.99 -8.57 -24.37
CA PRO A 25 -8.20 -7.76 -24.30
C PRO A 25 -9.47 -8.58 -24.03
N ASP A 26 -9.41 -9.91 -24.21
CA ASP A 26 -10.52 -10.83 -23.94
C ASP A 26 -10.45 -11.43 -22.53
N ALA A 27 -9.42 -11.10 -21.74
CA ALA A 27 -9.27 -11.58 -20.37
C ALA A 27 -10.48 -11.16 -19.50
N PRO A 28 -11.15 -12.13 -18.82
CA PRO A 28 -12.30 -11.82 -17.99
C PRO A 28 -11.89 -11.01 -16.76
N THR A 29 -12.76 -10.11 -16.30
CA THR A 29 -12.54 -9.34 -15.07
C THR A 29 -12.44 -10.25 -13.85
N ASP A 30 -11.38 -10.09 -13.05
CA ASP A 30 -11.24 -10.76 -11.76
C ASP A 30 -12.15 -10.12 -10.70
N TRP A 31 -13.42 -10.56 -10.68
CA TRP A 31 -14.40 -10.14 -9.69
C TRP A 31 -14.03 -10.49 -8.25
N ARG A 32 -13.21 -11.53 -8.05
CA ARG A 32 -12.73 -11.90 -6.72
C ARG A 32 -11.75 -10.85 -6.21
N ALA A 33 -10.80 -10.41 -7.04
CA ALA A 33 -9.91 -9.32 -6.67
C ALA A 33 -10.69 -8.04 -6.36
N VAL A 34 -11.66 -7.68 -7.21
CA VAL A 34 -12.54 -6.52 -6.99
C VAL A 34 -13.26 -6.62 -5.63
N ALA A 35 -13.86 -7.77 -5.31
CA ALA A 35 -14.55 -7.97 -4.05
C ALA A 35 -13.62 -7.85 -2.83
N VAL A 36 -12.41 -8.42 -2.89
CA VAL A 36 -11.44 -8.32 -1.79
C VAL A 36 -10.98 -6.88 -1.59
N ILE A 37 -10.71 -6.15 -2.67
CA ILE A 37 -10.31 -4.73 -2.59
C ILE A 37 -11.45 -3.89 -2.00
N ALA A 38 -12.69 -4.12 -2.43
CA ALA A 38 -13.87 -3.44 -1.89
C ALA A 38 -14.04 -3.70 -0.39
N VAL A 39 -13.92 -4.95 0.04
CA VAL A 39 -13.98 -5.31 1.47
C VAL A 39 -12.84 -4.68 2.25
N ALA A 40 -11.61 -4.67 1.71
CA ALA A 40 -10.47 -4.05 2.36
C ALA A 40 -10.66 -2.53 2.53
N PHE A 41 -11.25 -1.87 1.53
CA PHE A 41 -11.59 -0.45 1.60
C PHE A 41 -12.67 -0.16 2.66
N VAL A 42 -13.75 -0.94 2.68
CA VAL A 42 -14.79 -0.80 3.72
C VAL A 42 -14.22 -1.06 5.10
N ALA A 43 -13.40 -2.11 5.25
CA ALA A 43 -12.73 -2.42 6.51
C ALA A 43 -11.84 -1.25 6.96
N HIS A 44 -11.06 -0.65 6.05
CA HIS A 44 -10.28 0.55 6.34
C HIS A 44 -11.14 1.68 6.91
N ALA A 45 -12.24 2.03 6.22
CA ALA A 45 -13.15 3.09 6.65
C ALA A 45 -13.70 2.85 8.07
N LEU A 46 -14.04 1.60 8.40
CA LEU A 46 -14.54 1.22 9.73
C LEU A 46 -13.45 1.20 10.80
N LEU A 47 -12.22 0.82 10.42
CA LEU A 47 -11.08 0.65 11.34
C LEU A 47 -10.37 1.95 11.69
N ILE A 48 -10.44 2.99 10.84
CA ILE A 48 -9.72 4.26 11.04
C ILE A 48 -9.94 4.83 12.46
N ASN A 49 -11.18 4.86 12.96
CA ASN A 49 -11.49 5.44 14.27
C ASN A 49 -11.26 4.48 15.45
N VAL A 50 -11.00 3.21 15.18
CA VAL A 50 -10.80 2.18 16.22
C VAL A 50 -9.32 1.98 16.48
N VAL A 51 -8.58 1.61 15.43
CA VAL A 51 -7.16 1.25 15.54
C VAL A 51 -6.21 2.35 15.06
N GLY A 52 -6.75 3.38 14.41
CA GLY A 52 -5.98 4.50 13.88
C GLY A 52 -5.75 4.42 12.39
N TRP A 53 -5.61 5.59 11.78
CA TRP A 53 -5.40 5.73 10.35
C TRP A 53 -4.14 4.99 9.84
N PRO A 54 -2.95 5.09 10.47
CA PRO A 54 -1.74 4.43 9.97
C PRO A 54 -1.83 2.91 9.99
N LEU A 55 -2.43 2.33 11.03
CA LEU A 55 -2.59 0.88 11.12
C LEU A 55 -3.68 0.40 10.16
N ALA A 56 -4.81 1.11 10.08
CA ALA A 56 -5.89 0.78 9.17
C ALA A 56 -5.43 0.81 7.70
N VAL A 57 -4.61 1.80 7.30
CA VAL A 57 -4.12 1.88 5.92
C VAL A 57 -3.09 0.79 5.62
N ALA A 58 -2.26 0.41 6.61
CA ALA A 58 -1.30 -0.69 6.46
C ALA A 58 -1.99 -2.03 6.21
N LEU A 59 -3.09 -2.31 6.93
CA LEU A 59 -3.90 -3.51 6.74
C LEU A 59 -4.54 -3.53 5.34
N MET A 60 -5.12 -2.40 4.92
CA MET A 60 -5.70 -2.27 3.58
C MET A 60 -4.65 -2.51 2.50
N PHE A 61 -3.48 -1.87 2.62
CA PHE A 61 -2.39 -2.02 1.67
C PHE A 61 -1.89 -3.46 1.57
N ALA A 62 -1.76 -4.16 2.69
CA ALA A 62 -1.38 -5.57 2.71
C ALA A 62 -2.39 -6.47 1.99
N ALA A 63 -3.69 -6.24 2.22
CA ALA A 63 -4.76 -6.98 1.56
C ALA A 63 -4.78 -6.74 0.05
N VAL A 64 -4.69 -5.49 -0.39
CA VAL A 64 -4.68 -5.13 -1.82
C VAL A 64 -3.44 -5.67 -2.51
N ALA A 65 -2.25 -5.45 -1.93
CA ALA A 65 -1.00 -5.89 -2.54
C ALA A 65 -0.91 -7.41 -2.71
N THR A 66 -1.33 -8.19 -1.70
CA THR A 66 -1.32 -9.66 -1.78
C THR A 66 -2.37 -10.21 -2.74
N THR A 67 -3.51 -9.53 -2.86
CA THR A 67 -4.55 -9.87 -3.85
C THR A 67 -4.03 -9.68 -5.27
N LEU A 68 -3.42 -8.53 -5.56
CA LEU A 68 -2.84 -8.23 -6.87
C LEU A 68 -1.64 -9.13 -7.22
N GLN A 69 -0.92 -9.62 -6.21
CA GLN A 69 0.16 -10.61 -6.41
C GLN A 69 -0.36 -12.03 -6.66
N GLY A 70 -1.68 -12.27 -6.57
CA GLY A 70 -2.27 -13.61 -6.63
C GLY A 70 -1.92 -14.51 -5.44
N ARG A 71 -1.41 -13.94 -4.34
CA ARG A 71 -0.85 -14.66 -3.18
C ARG A 71 -1.50 -14.21 -1.87
N LEU A 72 -2.83 -14.31 -1.79
CA LEU A 72 -3.59 -13.96 -0.58
C LEU A 72 -3.32 -14.97 0.55
N THR A 73 -2.14 -14.84 1.18
CA THR A 73 -1.67 -15.70 2.27
C THR A 73 -1.10 -14.82 3.39
N PRO A 74 -1.17 -15.27 4.66
CA PRO A 74 -0.67 -14.48 5.79
C PRO A 74 0.82 -14.13 5.66
N VAL A 75 1.61 -15.07 5.15
CA VAL A 75 3.07 -14.90 4.98
C VAL A 75 3.38 -13.86 3.93
N ALA A 76 2.65 -13.85 2.80
CA ALA A 76 2.83 -12.85 1.75
C ALA A 76 2.40 -11.46 2.21
N ALA A 77 1.48 -11.35 3.17
CA ALA A 77 0.97 -10.08 3.69
C ALA A 77 1.96 -9.33 4.60
N VAL A 78 2.95 -10.03 5.20
CA VAL A 78 3.89 -9.42 6.14
C VAL A 78 4.69 -8.29 5.52
N ARG A 79 5.31 -8.54 4.36
CA ARG A 79 6.14 -7.54 3.67
C ARG A 79 5.35 -6.28 3.26
N PRO A 80 4.22 -6.39 2.53
CA PRO A 80 3.45 -5.20 2.17
C PRO A 80 2.88 -4.53 3.42
N PHE A 81 2.48 -5.27 4.46
CA PHE A 81 2.06 -4.66 5.72
C PHE A 81 3.14 -3.76 6.33
N LEU A 82 4.39 -4.23 6.42
CA LEU A 82 5.50 -3.43 6.96
C LEU A 82 5.79 -2.19 6.11
N VAL A 83 5.74 -2.32 4.79
CA VAL A 83 5.90 -1.19 3.87
C VAL A 83 4.76 -0.18 4.04
N GLY A 84 3.51 -0.65 4.03
CA GLY A 84 2.32 0.17 4.19
C GLY A 84 2.27 0.87 5.55
N LEU A 85 2.70 0.19 6.61
CA LEU A 85 2.80 0.77 7.95
C LEU A 85 3.87 1.87 8.00
N THR A 86 5.04 1.61 7.42
CA THR A 86 6.13 2.58 7.42
C THR A 86 5.76 3.83 6.63
N VAL A 87 5.27 3.65 5.40
CA VAL A 87 4.84 4.77 4.53
C VAL A 87 3.63 5.48 5.15
N GLY A 88 2.66 4.74 5.68
CA GLY A 88 1.48 5.30 6.35
C GLY A 88 1.86 6.15 7.57
N CYS A 89 2.77 5.69 8.41
CA CYS A 89 3.27 6.48 9.54
C CYS A 89 3.96 7.77 9.08
N VAL A 90 4.80 7.71 8.04
CA VAL A 90 5.47 8.90 7.49
C VAL A 90 4.44 9.91 6.98
N VAL A 91 3.46 9.45 6.19
CA VAL A 91 2.38 10.31 5.67
C VAL A 91 1.58 10.92 6.81
N TRP A 92 1.22 10.13 7.81
CA TRP A 92 0.49 10.62 8.99
C TRP A 92 1.25 11.71 9.73
N ILE A 93 2.55 11.52 9.99
CA ILE A 93 3.40 12.54 10.63
C ILE A 93 3.42 13.82 9.81
N ILE A 94 3.61 13.73 8.49
CA ILE A 94 3.64 14.90 7.60
C ILE A 94 2.30 15.65 7.68
N PHE A 95 1.17 14.95 7.59
CA PHE A 95 -0.15 15.59 7.61
C PHE A 95 -0.46 16.23 8.97
N VAL A 96 -0.18 15.53 10.07
CA VAL A 96 -0.45 16.04 11.42
C VAL A 96 0.49 17.18 11.78
N LYS A 97 1.80 17.05 11.51
CA LYS A 97 2.80 18.05 11.95
C LYS A 97 3.03 19.17 10.94
N ALA A 98 3.07 18.88 9.64
CA ALA A 98 3.38 19.90 8.63
C ALA A 98 2.13 20.62 8.12
N LEU A 99 0.99 19.91 7.99
CA LEU A 99 -0.25 20.46 7.46
C LEU A 99 -1.29 20.79 8.54
N ASN A 100 -1.01 20.43 9.80
CA ASN A 100 -1.94 20.59 10.93
C ASN A 100 -3.32 19.96 10.67
N VAL A 101 -3.35 18.86 9.92
CA VAL A 101 -4.57 18.09 9.62
C VAL A 101 -4.71 16.98 10.65
N ALA A 102 -5.82 16.97 11.38
CA ALA A 102 -6.12 15.94 12.37
C ALA A 102 -6.50 14.63 11.67
N LEU A 103 -5.58 13.65 11.68
CA LEU A 103 -5.85 12.27 11.30
C LEU A 103 -5.95 11.41 12.57
N PRO A 104 -7.00 10.60 12.74
CA PRO A 104 -7.16 9.75 13.92
C PRO A 104 -5.94 8.85 14.11
N GLY A 105 -5.22 9.05 15.21
CA GLY A 105 -4.14 8.13 15.61
C GLY A 105 -4.69 6.79 16.09
N GLY A 106 -5.95 6.77 16.56
CA GLY A 106 -6.57 5.59 17.17
C GLY A 106 -5.98 5.28 18.54
N ILE A 107 -6.59 4.33 19.25
CA ILE A 107 -6.31 4.07 20.67
C ILE A 107 -4.81 3.77 20.92
N VAL A 108 -4.20 2.96 20.06
CA VAL A 108 -2.79 2.53 20.23
C VAL A 108 -1.82 3.67 19.97
N LEU A 109 -2.04 4.45 18.92
CA LEU A 109 -1.11 5.51 18.55
C LEU A 109 -1.31 6.75 19.43
N GLU A 110 -2.55 7.09 19.80
CA GLU A 110 -2.84 8.12 20.81
C GLU A 110 -2.21 7.76 22.16
N PHE A 111 -2.27 6.51 22.59
CA PHE A 111 -1.57 6.06 23.80
C PHE A 111 -0.05 6.20 23.70
N LEU A 112 0.55 5.97 22.53
CA LEU A 112 1.99 6.11 22.31
C LEU A 112 2.44 7.57 22.14
N THR A 113 1.57 8.44 21.62
CA THR A 113 1.88 9.86 21.35
C THR A 113 1.38 10.81 22.42
N SER A 114 0.54 10.38 23.36
CA SER A 114 0.05 11.21 24.48
C SER A 114 1.14 11.66 25.46
N TRP A 115 2.35 11.10 25.35
CA TRP A 115 3.53 11.43 26.15
C TRP A 115 4.47 12.43 25.44
N PHE A 116 4.08 12.90 24.25
CA PHE A 116 4.80 13.88 23.43
C PHE A 116 3.93 15.11 23.17
#